data_AF-A0A7Y3MXQ4-F1
#
_entry.id   AF-A0A7Y3MXQ4-F1
#
_cell.length_a   1.000
_cell.length_b   1.000
_cell.length_c   1.000
_cell.angle_alpha   90.00
_cell.angle_beta   90.00
_cell.angle_gamma   90.00
#
_symmetry.space_group_name_H-M   'P 1'
#
loop_
_entity.id
_entity.type
_entity.pdbx_description
1 polymer ?
#
loop_
_entity_poly.entity_id
_entity_poly.type
_entity_poly.pdbx_seq_one_letter_code
_entity_poly.pdbx_strand_id
1 'polypeptide(L)'
;MSDSPIWGKQPLSDGSSSRFSVQDLDLELSSKDGEVWWRAIRGGDLESESWTRWVSGTRQSEVDILPSLPDRPMVVEPEVPFHIAPRGRADVFVLLPVWARIVSTGGGDLIAEVPLEALVETWWGEPTSG
;
A
#
# COMPACT_ATOMS: atom_id res chain seq x y z
N MET A 1 14.25 7.19 17.85
CA MET A 1 13.86 7.95 16.64
C MET A 1 12.35 8.11 16.72
N SER A 2 11.81 9.31 16.49
CA SER A 2 10.37 9.53 16.55
C SER A 2 9.76 8.93 15.28
N ASP A 3 9.07 7.80 15.38
CA ASP A 3 8.29 7.27 14.25
C ASP A 3 7.20 8.28 13.92
N SER A 4 7.33 8.93 12.76
CA SER A 4 6.24 9.74 12.23
C SER A 4 5.17 8.81 11.69
N PRO A 5 3.88 9.08 11.95
CA PRO A 5 2.81 8.22 11.44
C PRO A 5 2.86 8.21 9.91
N ILE A 6 2.74 7.01 9.30
CA ILE A 6 2.74 6.86 7.84
C ILE A 6 1.58 7.60 7.17
N TRP A 7 0.45 7.76 7.86
CA TRP A 7 -0.79 8.28 7.28
C TRP A 7 -0.88 9.80 7.32
N GLY A 8 -1.42 10.38 6.24
CA GLY A 8 -1.65 11.80 6.09
C GLY A 8 -0.57 12.49 5.26
N LYS A 9 -0.44 13.80 5.47
CA LYS A 9 0.50 14.66 4.75
C LYS A 9 1.93 14.36 5.17
N GLN A 10 2.75 13.97 4.21
CA GLN A 10 4.18 13.76 4.39
C GLN A 10 4.97 14.82 3.64
N PRO A 11 5.84 15.58 4.33
CA PRO A 11 6.67 16.58 3.68
C PRO A 11 7.67 15.92 2.74
N LEU A 12 7.85 16.50 1.55
CA LEU A 12 8.93 16.15 0.65
C LEU A 12 10.03 17.19 0.80
N SER A 13 11.20 16.74 1.24
CA SER A 13 12.39 17.59 1.38
C SER A 13 13.33 17.37 0.21
N ASP A 14 13.74 18.45 -0.44
CA ASP A 14 14.63 18.40 -1.59
C ASP A 14 16.02 17.91 -1.15
N GLY A 15 16.49 16.81 -1.73
CA GLY A 15 17.80 16.23 -1.38
C GLY A 15 17.86 15.49 -0.04
N SER A 16 16.73 15.25 0.63
CA SER A 16 16.66 14.31 1.76
C SER A 16 15.51 13.32 1.60
N SER A 17 15.65 12.17 2.26
CA SER A 17 14.66 11.08 2.22
C SER A 17 13.95 10.96 3.56
N SER A 18 12.63 10.84 3.53
CA SER A 18 11.81 10.44 4.66
C SER A 18 11.53 8.95 4.57
N ARG A 19 11.58 8.25 5.71
CA ARG A 19 11.29 6.81 5.80
C ARG A 19 10.16 6.58 6.79
N PHE A 20 9.26 5.68 6.40
CA PHE A 20 8.11 5.25 7.19
C PHE A 20 8.10 3.72 7.22
N SER A 21 7.99 3.15 8.42
CA SER A 21 7.98 1.70 8.59
C SER A 21 6.61 1.25 9.10
N VAL A 22 6.02 0.27 8.45
CA VAL A 22 4.78 -0.39 8.87
C VAL A 22 4.95 -1.88 8.68
N GLN A 23 4.90 -2.64 9.78
CA GLN A 23 5.17 -4.08 9.76
C GLN A 23 6.53 -4.39 9.10
N ASP A 24 6.54 -5.14 7.99
CA ASP A 24 7.73 -5.51 7.21
C ASP A 24 7.99 -4.59 6.01
N LEU A 25 7.17 -3.55 5.82
CA LEU A 25 7.28 -2.56 4.76
C LEU A 25 7.99 -1.30 5.24
N ASP A 26 9.05 -0.93 4.53
CA ASP A 26 9.72 0.36 4.62
C ASP A 26 9.43 1.20 3.37
N LEU A 27 8.63 2.25 3.52
CA LEU A 27 8.38 3.22 2.47
C LEU A 27 9.37 4.38 2.61
N GLU A 28 10.15 4.63 1.56
CA GLU A 28 11.00 5.81 1.47
C GLU A 28 10.50 6.76 0.40
N LEU A 29 10.51 8.06 0.74
CA LEU A 29 10.08 9.17 -0.11
C LEU A 29 11.18 10.22 -0.18
N SER A 30 11.39 10.78 -1.36
CA SER A 30 12.28 11.93 -1.56
C SER A 30 11.76 12.84 -2.66
N SER A 31 12.24 14.08 -2.67
CA SER A 31 12.05 15.00 -3.79
C SER A 31 13.40 15.38 -4.38
N LYS A 32 13.44 15.49 -5.70
CA LYS A 32 14.57 16.07 -6.43
C LYS A 32 14.06 16.80 -7.66
N ASP A 33 14.45 18.07 -7.83
CA ASP A 33 14.10 18.89 -8.99
C ASP A 33 12.57 18.99 -9.24
N GLY A 34 11.77 18.88 -8.18
CA GLY A 34 10.30 18.90 -8.22
C GLY A 34 9.64 17.58 -8.60
N GLU A 35 10.42 16.52 -8.71
CA GLU A 35 9.97 15.16 -8.96
C GLU A 35 9.86 14.38 -7.66
N VAL A 36 8.89 13.48 -7.59
CA VAL A 36 8.68 12.61 -6.45
C VAL A 36 9.42 11.29 -6.72
N TRP A 37 10.25 10.89 -5.78
CA TRP A 37 10.95 9.62 -5.80
C TRP A 37 10.46 8.77 -4.64
N TRP A 38 10.14 7.50 -4.92
CA TRP A 38 9.68 6.58 -3.89
C TRP A 38 10.23 5.16 -4.10
N ARG A 39 10.33 4.39 -3.00
CA ARG A 39 10.60 2.95 -3.02
C ARG A 39 10.00 2.28 -1.78
N ALA A 40 9.72 0.98 -1.87
CA ALA A 40 8.88 0.26 -0.92
C ALA A 40 9.49 -1.10 -0.55
N ILE A 41 10.38 -1.08 0.42
CA ILE A 41 11.29 -2.18 0.75
C ILE A 41 10.60 -3.18 1.66
N ARG A 42 10.57 -4.46 1.27
CA ARG A 42 10.08 -5.54 2.14
C ARG A 42 11.18 -6.41 2.72
N GLY A 43 11.02 -6.77 3.99
CA GLY A 43 11.83 -7.82 4.62
C GLY A 43 13.33 -7.51 4.72
N GLY A 44 13.72 -6.24 4.54
CA GLY A 44 15.10 -5.78 4.72
C GLY A 44 16.09 -6.13 3.59
N ASP A 45 15.64 -6.68 2.46
CA ASP A 45 16.53 -6.92 1.32
C ASP A 45 16.70 -5.64 0.48
N LEU A 46 17.58 -4.76 0.97
CA LEU A 46 17.81 -3.41 0.47
C LEU A 46 18.48 -3.35 -0.91
N GLU A 47 19.00 -4.47 -1.43
CA GLU A 47 19.91 -4.46 -2.58
C GLU A 47 19.22 -4.54 -3.95
N SER A 48 17.92 -4.88 -4.01
CA SER A 48 17.22 -5.10 -5.29
C SER A 48 16.12 -4.09 -5.62
N GLU A 49 15.78 -3.18 -4.71
CA GLU A 49 14.67 -2.26 -4.92
C GLU A 49 15.11 -0.88 -5.44
N SER A 50 14.91 -0.71 -6.75
CA SER A 50 15.18 0.53 -7.46
C SER A 50 14.17 1.63 -7.10
N TRP A 51 14.64 2.87 -6.99
CA TRP A 51 13.77 4.02 -6.85
C TRP A 51 12.84 4.19 -8.06
N THR A 52 11.56 4.41 -7.80
CA THR A 52 10.58 4.82 -8.80
C THR A 52 10.49 6.34 -8.83
N ARG A 53 10.55 6.91 -10.04
CA ARG A 53 10.52 8.34 -10.30
C ARG A 53 9.17 8.74 -10.87
N TRP A 54 8.57 9.80 -10.33
CA TRP A 54 7.28 10.32 -10.75
C TRP A 54 7.33 11.83 -10.96
N VAL A 55 6.76 12.30 -12.06
CA VAL A 55 6.68 13.72 -12.42
C VAL A 55 5.24 14.17 -12.34
N SER A 56 4.99 15.22 -11.56
CA SER A 56 3.70 15.89 -11.49
C SER A 56 3.65 17.10 -12.41
N GLY A 57 2.45 17.54 -12.79
CA GLY A 57 2.26 18.83 -13.45
C GLY A 57 2.63 20.04 -12.57
N THR A 58 2.72 19.86 -11.25
CA THR A 58 3.09 20.90 -10.29
C THR A 58 4.16 20.40 -9.32
N ARG A 59 5.12 21.26 -8.96
CA ARG A 59 6.15 20.92 -7.98
C ARG A 59 5.51 20.50 -6.66
N GLN A 60 5.76 19.27 -6.23
CA GLN A 60 5.24 18.73 -4.98
C GLN A 60 6.20 19.06 -3.82
N SER A 61 5.70 19.73 -2.78
CA SER A 61 6.42 19.93 -1.51
C SER A 61 5.96 18.98 -0.41
N GLU A 62 4.84 18.29 -0.63
CA GLU A 62 4.28 17.28 0.25
C GLU A 62 3.49 16.27 -0.60
N VAL A 63 3.22 15.10 -0.05
CA VAL A 63 2.31 14.09 -0.61
C VAL A 63 1.33 13.64 0.47
N ASP A 64 0.16 13.17 0.06
CA ASP A 64 -0.78 12.52 0.98
C ASP A 64 -0.59 11.00 0.88
N ILE A 65 -0.39 10.35 2.02
CA ILE A 65 -0.42 8.88 2.12
C ILE A 65 -1.73 8.47 2.78
N LEU A 66 -2.55 7.74 2.04
CA LEU A 66 -3.90 7.34 2.44
C LEU A 66 -4.04 5.83 2.49
N PRO A 67 -4.81 5.28 3.44
CA PRO A 67 -5.19 3.87 3.38
C PRO A 67 -6.14 3.66 2.19
N SER A 68 -5.97 2.52 1.51
CA SER A 68 -6.83 2.09 0.40
C SER A 68 -7.06 0.59 0.46
N LEU A 69 -8.14 0.13 -0.18
CA LEU A 69 -8.42 -1.30 -0.33
C LEU A 69 -7.56 -1.89 -1.46
N PRO A 70 -7.35 -3.22 -1.47
CA PRO A 70 -6.70 -3.89 -2.58
C PRO A 70 -7.40 -3.63 -3.92
N ASP A 71 -6.61 -3.60 -4.99
CA ASP A 71 -7.06 -3.39 -6.37
C ASP A 71 -7.79 -4.61 -6.96
N ARG A 72 -7.82 -5.73 -6.24
CA ARG A 72 -8.37 -7.02 -6.67
C ARG A 72 -9.29 -7.61 -5.60
N PRO A 73 -10.34 -8.37 -6.00
CA PRO A 73 -11.17 -9.12 -5.06
C PRO A 73 -10.34 -10.08 -4.21
N MET A 74 -10.74 -10.23 -2.96
CA MET A 74 -10.09 -11.14 -2.03
C MET A 74 -10.93 -12.37 -1.74
N VAL A 75 -10.27 -13.51 -1.69
CA VAL A 75 -10.82 -14.76 -1.16
C VAL A 75 -10.19 -14.97 0.21
N VAL A 76 -11.03 -15.24 1.21
CA VAL A 76 -10.61 -15.51 2.58
C VAL A 76 -10.98 -16.93 2.94
N GLU A 77 -10.04 -17.65 3.54
CA GLU A 77 -10.23 -19.01 4.01
C GLU A 77 -10.33 -19.00 5.55
N PRO A 78 -11.43 -19.51 6.14
CA PRO A 78 -11.51 -19.70 7.58
C PRO A 78 -10.43 -20.67 8.07
N GLU A 79 -9.73 -20.34 9.15
CA GLU A 79 -8.69 -21.20 9.74
C GLU A 79 -9.25 -22.58 10.18
N VAL A 80 -10.53 -22.62 10.54
CA VAL A 80 -11.25 -23.84 10.91
C VAL A 80 -12.50 -24.01 10.05
N PRO A 81 -12.92 -25.26 9.74
CA PRO A 81 -14.14 -25.51 8.99
C PRO A 81 -15.35 -24.79 9.59
N PHE A 82 -16.02 -23.99 8.76
CA PHE A 82 -17.18 -23.20 9.17
C PHE A 82 -18.46 -23.74 8.51
N HIS A 83 -19.35 -24.31 9.32
CA HIS A 83 -20.59 -24.92 8.86
C HIS A 83 -21.81 -24.11 9.31
N ILE A 84 -22.69 -23.77 8.37
CA ILE A 84 -23.97 -23.12 8.65
C ILE A 84 -25.09 -24.14 8.40
N ALA A 85 -25.88 -24.44 9.43
CA ALA A 85 -27.03 -25.33 9.31
C ALA A 85 -28.12 -24.75 8.39
N PRO A 86 -29.03 -25.57 7.85
CA PRO A 86 -30.17 -25.06 7.08
C PRO A 86 -30.97 -24.01 7.86
N ARG A 87 -31.23 -22.85 7.24
CA ARG A 87 -31.86 -21.66 7.86
C ARG A 87 -31.04 -20.99 8.97
N GLY A 88 -29.80 -21.43 9.18
CA GLY A 88 -28.85 -20.74 10.05
C GLY A 88 -28.43 -19.40 9.47
N ARG A 89 -28.10 -18.46 10.35
CA ARG A 89 -27.52 -17.16 10.00
C ARG A 89 -26.30 -16.94 10.87
N ALA A 90 -25.25 -16.43 10.28
CA ALA A 90 -24.05 -16.01 10.99
C ALA A 90 -23.52 -14.73 10.35
N ASP A 91 -22.98 -13.84 11.18
CA ASP A 91 -22.24 -12.68 10.73
C ASP A 91 -20.75 -13.03 10.78
N VAL A 92 -20.05 -12.84 9.66
CA VAL A 92 -18.63 -13.15 9.51
C VAL A 92 -17.86 -11.85 9.35
N PHE A 93 -16.86 -11.65 10.21
CA PHE A 93 -15.98 -10.48 10.17
C PHE A 93 -14.61 -10.94 9.72
N VAL A 94 -14.02 -10.20 8.78
CA VAL A 94 -12.73 -10.50 8.18
C VAL A 94 -11.83 -9.27 8.26
N LEU A 95 -10.54 -9.49 8.49
CA LEU A 95 -9.55 -8.42 8.41
C LEU A 95 -9.22 -8.18 6.94
N LEU A 96 -9.41 -6.95 6.48
CA LEU A 96 -9.02 -6.55 5.14
C LEU A 96 -7.60 -5.97 5.18
N PRO A 97 -6.67 -6.46 4.34
CA PRO A 97 -5.38 -5.83 4.16
C PRO A 97 -5.57 -4.44 3.57
N VAL A 98 -4.67 -3.53 3.94
CA VAL A 98 -4.70 -2.14 3.52
C VAL A 98 -3.51 -1.89 2.61
N TRP A 99 -3.70 -1.03 1.63
CA TRP A 99 -2.67 -0.52 0.73
C TRP A 99 -2.35 0.93 1.12
N ALA A 100 -1.07 1.29 1.09
CA ALA A 100 -0.63 2.68 1.15
C ALA A 100 -0.76 3.32 -0.23
N ARG A 101 -1.72 4.22 -0.38
CA ARG A 101 -1.92 5.03 -1.58
C ARG A 101 -1.19 6.36 -1.42
N ILE A 102 -0.26 6.64 -2.31
CA ILE A 102 0.52 7.88 -2.35
C ILE A 102 -0.11 8.76 -3.43
N VAL A 103 -0.56 9.95 -3.07
CA VAL A 103 -1.16 10.91 -4.01
C VAL A 103 -0.51 12.28 -3.91
N SER A 104 -0.53 13.01 -5.03
CA SER A 104 -0.13 14.42 -5.06
C SER A 104 -1.04 15.24 -4.14
N THR A 105 -0.48 16.26 -3.51
CA THR A 105 -1.23 17.16 -2.64
C THR A 105 -2.25 17.96 -3.45
N GLY A 106 -3.46 18.11 -2.90
CA GLY A 106 -4.59 18.70 -3.62
C GLY A 106 -5.41 17.68 -4.41
N GLY A 107 -5.13 16.38 -4.22
CA GLY A 107 -6.04 15.27 -4.51
C GLY A 107 -6.11 14.83 -5.97
N GLY A 108 -5.22 15.29 -6.84
CA GLY A 108 -5.33 15.07 -8.28
C GLY A 108 -4.83 13.71 -8.76
N ASP A 109 -3.55 13.43 -8.50
CA ASP A 109 -2.85 12.37 -9.21
C ASP A 109 -2.41 11.24 -8.28
N LEU A 110 -2.70 10.01 -8.72
CA LEU A 110 -2.17 8.80 -8.10
C LEU A 110 -0.69 8.64 -8.47
N ILE A 111 0.18 8.64 -7.46
CA ILE A 111 1.63 8.43 -7.62
C ILE A 111 1.93 6.94 -7.58
N ALA A 112 1.41 6.24 -6.57
CA ALA A 112 1.58 4.80 -6.40
C ALA A 112 0.56 4.22 -5.42
N GLU A 113 0.35 2.91 -5.52
CA GLU A 113 -0.26 2.12 -4.46
C GLU A 113 0.67 0.97 -4.09
N VAL A 114 0.89 0.80 -2.79
CA VAL A 114 1.81 -0.19 -2.26
C VAL A 114 1.05 -1.04 -1.24
N PRO A 115 0.95 -2.38 -1.42
CA PRO A 115 0.32 -3.22 -0.42
C PRO A 115 1.09 -3.12 0.90
N LEU A 116 0.42 -2.98 2.05
CA LEU A 116 1.16 -3.03 3.33
C LEU A 116 1.65 -4.44 3.63
N GLU A 117 0.86 -5.45 3.27
CA GLU A 117 1.19 -6.87 3.40
C GLU A 117 1.25 -7.52 2.02
N ALA A 118 2.24 -8.38 1.78
CA ALA A 118 2.33 -9.14 0.54
C ALA A 118 1.20 -10.21 0.53
N LEU A 119 0.21 -10.01 -0.33
CA LEU A 119 -0.85 -11.00 -0.52
C LEU A 119 -0.33 -12.16 -1.38
N VAL A 120 -0.64 -13.38 -0.96
CA VAL A 120 -0.38 -14.57 -1.78
C VAL A 120 -1.30 -14.50 -2.99
N GLU A 121 -0.74 -14.50 -4.19
CA GLU A 121 -1.51 -14.56 -5.43
C GLU A 121 -2.05 -15.99 -5.63
N THR A 122 -3.10 -16.33 -4.88
CA THR A 122 -3.78 -17.63 -4.98
C THR A 122 -4.91 -17.56 -5.99
N TRP A 123 -4.58 -17.39 -7.27
CA TRP A 123 -5.55 -17.63 -8.34
C TRP A 123 -5.00 -18.61 -9.38
N TRP A 124 -5.52 -19.84 -9.34
CA TRP A 124 -5.37 -20.83 -10.40
C TRP A 124 -6.77 -21.25 -10.89
N GLY A 125 -7.29 -20.63 -11.96
CA GLY A 125 -8.53 -21.07 -12.60
C GLY A 125 -9.12 -20.10 -13.65
N GLU A 126 -9.74 -20.61 -14.70
CA GLU A 126 -10.61 -19.81 -15.58
C GLU A 126 -12.00 -19.63 -14.93
N PRO A 127 -12.67 -18.46 -15.07
CA PRO A 127 -13.97 -18.20 -14.45
C PRO A 127 -15.16 -19.07 -14.95
N THR A 128 -14.93 -20.04 -15.83
CA THR A 128 -15.98 -20.65 -16.67
C THR A 128 -16.17 -22.16 -16.54
N SER A 129 -15.55 -22.82 -15.56
CA SER A 129 -15.82 -24.25 -15.30
C SER A 129 -16.76 -24.42 -14.10
N GLY A 130 -18.02 -24.01 -14.28
CA GLY A 130 -19.14 -24.23 -13.36
C GLY A 130 -20.20 -25.12 -13.99
#